data_AF-A0A7X8IHF5-F1
#
_entry.id   AF-A0A7X8IHF5-F1
#
_cell.length_a   1.000
_cell.length_b   1.000
_cell.length_c   1.000
_cell.angle_alpha   90.00
_cell.angle_beta   90.00
_cell.angle_gamma   90.00
#
_symmetry.space_group_name_H-M   'P 1'
#
loop_
_entity.id
_entity.type
_entity.pdbx_description
1 polymer ?
#
loop_
_entity_poly.entity_id
_entity_poly.type
_entity_poly.pdbx_seq_one_letter_code
_entity_poly.pdbx_strand_id
1 'polypeptide(L)'
;MKKYIKGHVARHIVNDIARLNIPHKLKLCIFMFLCPFFLLFADEWVIATVPFSFSASQVGKESAQKAADELPSLILSCLDGKGSHLLEESEIERRVRYELKTERKELFANLSSEIRSRDAIMFNAASKKQKQKLEKESDKRIEEIRKKISINLKKNANPLGEDPSFKKRPFSVNQKIAYVSDERPGDKLRIKVWQEDSSKKFEAKREDENLYAFENRVLDEKISGLLSGNVIERSGFLSITVELSVFPGGIVAASVSDVGSLEDLPSLAEIISSELYPFVLNSKPVQLHFEIIPEEAAKNARIYIDGALPQKTTEIEVENGTHQIYIYSNGYESKRFEYAFTETDEFIIQVKMQPKKIVNVAFEAQTKNQSLYALGLPLENASHVSVEHGTTLGEIDAQDGRNRFYVVRNKTQRADSKDGNAHGTIVFEAVLDDYTREIEKSRANLYNSYAALLFSMPLLFFSKGMNIATKNSVLYNRADQSSAEQWQQFASYSTAATVTLSVNFLFQLGRYLYNANKILPQSVDITEKKNSKIHRKNRFEIEPYEIEFVDESENPDDVQEENVEKEDKH
;
A
#
# COMPACT_ATOMS: atom_id res chain seq x y z
N MET A 1 1.15 -26.30 10.92
CA MET A 1 1.78 -26.39 12.27
C MET A 1 2.43 -25.09 12.76
N LYS A 2 2.84 -24.17 11.86
CA LYS A 2 3.44 -22.87 12.20
C LYS A 2 2.52 -21.90 12.99
N LYS A 3 1.20 -21.91 12.77
CA LYS A 3 0.22 -21.18 13.62
C LYS A 3 0.20 -21.67 15.09
N TYR A 4 0.43 -22.97 15.31
CA TYR A 4 0.48 -23.57 16.65
C TYR A 4 1.79 -23.25 17.40
N ILE A 5 2.91 -23.12 16.66
CA ILE A 5 4.21 -22.73 17.20
C ILE A 5 4.23 -21.23 17.55
N LYS A 6 3.66 -20.36 16.70
CA LYS A 6 3.54 -18.91 16.96
C LYS A 6 2.79 -18.62 18.28
N GLY A 7 1.68 -19.34 18.53
CA GLY A 7 0.91 -19.20 19.78
C GLY A 7 1.55 -19.81 21.03
N HIS A 8 2.49 -20.75 20.87
CA HIS A 8 3.15 -21.42 22.00
C HIS A 8 4.42 -20.68 22.46
N VAL A 9 5.18 -20.10 21.52
CA VAL A 9 6.38 -19.29 21.82
C VAL A 9 5.99 -17.94 22.43
N ALA A 10 4.93 -17.30 21.93
CA ALA A 10 4.41 -16.06 22.53
C ALA A 10 3.99 -16.26 24.00
N ARG A 11 3.35 -17.40 24.32
CA ARG A 11 2.98 -17.75 25.70
C ARG A 11 4.20 -18.02 26.60
N HIS A 12 5.26 -18.61 26.08
CA HIS A 12 6.49 -18.83 26.85
C HIS A 12 7.20 -17.52 27.19
N ILE A 13 7.33 -16.60 26.22
CA ILE A 13 8.01 -15.32 26.43
C ILE A 13 7.20 -14.40 27.36
N VAL A 14 5.86 -14.39 27.26
CA VAL A 14 5.00 -13.66 28.22
C VAL A 14 5.20 -14.18 29.64
N ASN A 15 5.28 -15.51 29.81
CA ASN A 15 5.54 -16.12 31.12
C ASN A 15 6.96 -15.84 31.63
N ASP A 16 7.95 -15.75 30.75
CA ASP A 16 9.34 -15.45 31.12
C ASP A 16 9.55 -13.97 31.46
N ILE A 17 8.88 -13.04 30.75
CA ILE A 17 8.86 -11.60 31.07
C ILE A 17 8.10 -11.33 32.38
N ALA A 18 7.03 -12.10 32.65
CA ALA A 18 6.30 -12.01 33.92
C ALA A 18 7.19 -12.39 35.12
N ARG A 19 8.10 -13.36 34.94
CA ARG A 19 9.03 -13.86 35.97
C ARG A 19 10.25 -12.96 36.23
N LEU A 20 10.55 -11.98 35.38
CA LEU A 20 11.63 -11.03 35.59
C LEU A 20 11.28 -10.05 36.73
N ASN A 21 12.18 -9.85 37.69
CA ASN A 21 11.95 -8.96 38.84
C ASN A 21 12.31 -7.50 38.50
N ILE A 22 11.52 -6.88 37.63
CA ILE A 22 11.75 -5.55 37.05
C ILE A 22 10.50 -4.66 37.26
N PRO A 23 10.64 -3.34 37.46
CA PRO A 23 9.51 -2.42 37.61
C PRO A 23 8.51 -2.51 36.45
N HIS A 24 7.22 -2.48 36.78
CA HIS A 24 6.09 -2.70 35.86
C HIS A 24 6.09 -1.76 34.64
N LYS A 25 6.59 -0.53 34.80
CA LYS A 25 6.71 0.44 33.70
C LYS A 25 7.73 0.01 32.63
N LEU A 26 8.81 -0.67 33.04
CA LEU A 26 9.84 -1.17 32.11
C LEU A 26 9.40 -2.47 31.42
N LYS A 27 8.63 -3.33 32.12
CA LYS A 27 7.99 -4.51 31.50
C LYS A 27 7.03 -4.11 30.37
N LEU A 28 6.25 -3.05 30.59
CA LEU A 28 5.34 -2.49 29.59
C LEU A 28 6.10 -1.94 28.37
N CYS A 29 7.21 -1.22 28.57
CA CYS A 29 8.06 -0.73 27.48
C CYS A 29 8.69 -1.88 26.69
N ILE A 30 9.21 -2.92 27.35
CA ILE A 30 9.79 -4.09 26.68
C ILE A 30 8.73 -4.82 25.85
N PHE A 31 7.52 -4.99 26.38
CA PHE A 31 6.40 -5.58 25.65
C PHE A 31 6.00 -4.72 24.44
N MET A 32 5.94 -3.40 24.60
CA MET A 32 5.59 -2.47 23.52
C MET A 32 6.68 -2.40 22.42
N PHE A 33 7.95 -2.64 22.76
CA PHE A 33 9.08 -2.64 21.81
C PHE A 33 9.28 -3.99 21.09
N LEU A 34 8.93 -5.13 21.72
CA LEU A 34 9.06 -6.47 21.12
C LEU A 34 7.83 -6.92 20.33
N CYS A 35 6.63 -6.43 20.65
CA CYS A 35 5.39 -6.80 19.96
C CYS A 35 5.36 -6.43 18.45
N PRO A 36 5.87 -5.25 17.99
CA PRO A 36 5.90 -4.95 16.56
C PRO A 36 6.86 -5.84 15.77
N PHE A 37 7.85 -6.46 16.42
CA PHE A 37 8.83 -7.33 15.74
C PHE A 37 8.25 -8.70 15.32
N PHE A 38 7.15 -9.15 15.92
CA PHE A 38 6.51 -10.44 15.60
C PHE A 38 5.30 -10.33 14.67
N LEU A 39 4.74 -9.12 14.50
CA LEU A 39 3.64 -8.88 13.56
C LEU A 39 4.11 -8.64 12.11
N LEU A 40 5.43 -8.57 11.87
CA LEU A 40 6.00 -8.26 10.56
C LEU A 40 6.40 -9.49 9.70
N PHE A 41 6.18 -10.72 10.18
CA PHE A 41 6.42 -11.92 9.36
C PHE A 41 5.11 -12.41 8.73
N ALA A 42 4.64 -11.66 7.72
CA ALA A 42 3.73 -12.20 6.72
C ALA A 42 4.46 -13.32 5.96
N ASP A 43 3.77 -14.40 5.62
CA ASP A 43 4.37 -15.40 4.74
C ASP A 43 4.53 -14.74 3.34
N GLU A 44 5.75 -14.82 2.79
CA GLU A 44 6.14 -14.19 1.53
C GLU A 44 6.20 -15.23 0.41
N TRP A 45 5.74 -14.88 -0.79
CA TRP A 45 5.91 -15.67 -2.00
C TRP A 45 7.08 -15.11 -2.78
N VAL A 46 8.21 -15.82 -2.74
CA VAL A 46 9.48 -15.34 -3.30
C VAL A 46 9.60 -15.76 -4.76
N ILE A 47 9.83 -14.80 -5.64
CA ILE A 47 10.09 -15.01 -7.06
C ILE A 47 11.57 -14.78 -7.40
N ALA A 48 12.15 -15.67 -8.20
CA ALA A 48 13.54 -15.60 -8.67
C ALA A 48 13.63 -15.92 -10.17
N THR A 49 14.76 -15.59 -10.77
CA THR A 49 15.08 -15.91 -12.18
C THR A 49 16.33 -16.77 -12.28
N VAL A 50 16.39 -17.62 -13.30
CA VAL A 50 17.59 -18.34 -13.73
C VAL A 50 18.21 -17.57 -14.91
N PRO A 51 19.54 -17.59 -15.13
CA PRO A 51 20.11 -17.11 -16.40
C PRO A 51 19.40 -17.77 -17.59
N PHE A 52 18.93 -16.94 -18.52
CA PHE A 52 18.24 -17.45 -19.71
C PHE A 52 19.24 -18.13 -20.66
N SER A 53 18.78 -19.23 -21.26
CA SER A 53 19.53 -19.89 -22.32
C SER A 53 19.53 -19.01 -23.58
N PHE A 54 20.66 -18.93 -24.27
CA PHE A 54 20.85 -18.02 -25.40
C PHE A 54 21.36 -18.75 -26.63
N SER A 55 20.70 -18.53 -27.77
CA SER A 55 21.09 -19.06 -29.08
C SER A 55 21.07 -17.95 -30.13
N ALA A 56 22.17 -17.76 -30.87
CA ALA A 56 22.29 -16.68 -31.86
C ALA A 56 22.98 -17.10 -33.16
N SER A 57 22.69 -16.36 -34.22
CA SER A 57 23.45 -16.38 -35.47
C SER A 57 24.79 -15.62 -35.31
N GLN A 58 25.80 -15.89 -36.12
CA GLN A 58 27.20 -15.43 -35.90
C GLN A 58 27.39 -13.89 -35.84
N VAL A 59 26.42 -13.09 -36.29
CA VAL A 59 26.54 -11.62 -36.37
C VAL A 59 25.82 -10.98 -35.18
N GLY A 60 26.48 -10.06 -34.44
CA GLY A 60 25.86 -9.32 -33.32
C GLY A 60 25.78 -10.08 -31.99
N LYS A 61 26.46 -11.22 -31.88
CA LYS A 61 26.37 -12.15 -30.74
C LYS A 61 26.65 -11.53 -29.36
N GLU A 62 27.58 -10.58 -29.26
CA GLU A 62 27.96 -9.99 -27.95
C GLU A 62 26.86 -9.07 -27.39
N SER A 63 26.28 -8.20 -28.22
CA SER A 63 25.17 -7.32 -27.81
C SER A 63 23.91 -8.11 -27.48
N ALA A 64 23.60 -9.13 -28.29
CA ALA A 64 22.47 -10.02 -28.05
C ALA A 64 22.63 -10.91 -26.81
N GLN A 65 23.86 -11.30 -26.49
CA GLN A 65 24.14 -12.03 -25.25
C GLN A 65 23.98 -11.14 -24.01
N LYS A 66 24.45 -9.88 -24.06
CA LYS A 66 24.21 -8.90 -22.97
C LYS A 66 22.73 -8.64 -22.78
N ALA A 67 21.97 -8.51 -23.87
CA ALA A 67 20.52 -8.37 -23.81
C ALA A 67 19.84 -9.58 -23.15
N ALA A 68 20.21 -10.80 -23.55
CA ALA A 68 19.71 -12.04 -22.95
C ALA A 68 20.06 -12.16 -21.46
N ASP A 69 21.20 -11.60 -21.04
CA ASP A 69 21.58 -11.52 -19.63
C ASP A 69 20.78 -10.46 -18.85
N GLU A 70 20.42 -9.32 -19.44
CA GLU A 70 19.67 -8.27 -18.73
C GLU A 70 18.16 -8.52 -18.65
N LEU A 71 17.58 -9.22 -19.63
CA LEU A 71 16.16 -9.51 -19.73
C LEU A 71 15.53 -10.15 -18.47
N PRO A 72 16.12 -11.19 -17.84
CA PRO A 72 15.57 -11.76 -16.61
C PRO A 72 15.41 -10.72 -15.50
N SER A 73 16.41 -9.84 -15.32
CA SER A 73 16.37 -8.81 -14.28
C SER A 73 15.33 -7.73 -14.56
N LEU A 74 15.14 -7.36 -15.83
CA LEU A 74 14.10 -6.41 -16.23
C LEU A 74 12.70 -6.99 -15.95
N ILE A 75 12.44 -8.24 -16.38
CA ILE A 75 11.15 -8.91 -16.13
C ILE A 75 10.88 -9.01 -14.62
N LEU A 76 11.89 -9.38 -13.83
CA LEU A 76 11.77 -9.49 -12.37
C LEU A 76 11.47 -8.14 -11.70
N SER A 77 12.08 -7.05 -12.20
CA SER A 77 11.80 -5.69 -11.72
C SER A 77 10.37 -5.24 -12.00
N CYS A 78 9.78 -5.66 -13.12
CA CYS A 78 8.40 -5.36 -13.47
C CYS A 78 7.38 -6.10 -12.58
N LEU A 79 7.79 -7.21 -11.95
CA LEU A 79 6.96 -8.04 -11.06
C LEU A 79 7.14 -7.70 -9.57
N ASP A 80 8.13 -6.88 -9.21
CA ASP A 80 8.42 -6.59 -7.81
C ASP A 80 7.32 -5.77 -7.13
N GLY A 81 6.90 -6.20 -5.94
CA GLY A 81 5.92 -5.49 -5.11
C GLY A 81 4.50 -5.39 -5.65
N LYS A 82 4.21 -5.98 -6.82
CA LYS A 82 2.88 -5.94 -7.43
C LYS A 82 1.98 -7.06 -6.89
N GLY A 83 1.15 -6.71 -5.91
CA GLY A 83 0.03 -7.56 -5.46
C GLY A 83 0.42 -8.71 -4.51
N SER A 84 -0.50 -9.68 -4.41
CA SER A 84 -0.34 -10.86 -3.55
C SER A 84 -0.74 -12.11 -4.32
N HIS A 85 0.08 -13.17 -4.21
CA HIS A 85 -0.18 -14.46 -4.81
C HIS A 85 -1.27 -15.20 -4.02
N LEU A 86 -2.31 -15.65 -4.72
CA LEU A 86 -3.38 -16.48 -4.18
C LEU A 86 -2.94 -17.95 -4.22
N LEU A 87 -2.83 -18.58 -3.05
CA LEU A 87 -2.49 -20.01 -2.98
C LEU A 87 -3.64 -20.89 -3.45
N GLU A 88 -3.40 -21.67 -4.49
CA GLU A 88 -4.33 -22.70 -4.95
C GLU A 88 -4.39 -23.89 -3.97
N GLU A 89 -5.53 -24.59 -3.89
CA GLU A 89 -5.67 -25.79 -3.06
C GLU A 89 -4.62 -26.86 -3.39
N SER A 90 -4.31 -27.06 -4.66
CA SER A 90 -3.28 -28.00 -5.11
C SER A 90 -1.87 -27.60 -4.67
N GLU A 91 -1.59 -26.30 -4.56
CA GLU A 91 -0.31 -25.79 -4.05
C GLU A 91 -0.21 -25.91 -2.53
N ILE A 92 -1.29 -25.57 -1.80
CA ILE A 92 -1.37 -25.76 -0.34
C ILE A 92 -1.10 -27.23 0.00
N GLU A 93 -1.74 -28.14 -0.73
CA GLU A 93 -1.53 -29.57 -0.54
C GLU A 93 -0.06 -29.97 -0.75
N ARG A 94 0.56 -29.50 -1.83
CA ARG A 94 1.97 -29.78 -2.13
C ARG A 94 2.90 -29.23 -1.05
N ARG A 95 2.67 -28.01 -0.57
CA ARG A 95 3.44 -27.38 0.53
C ARG A 95 3.33 -28.21 1.81
N VAL A 96 2.13 -28.65 2.18
CA VAL A 96 1.91 -29.52 3.35
C VAL A 96 2.61 -30.87 3.19
N ARG A 97 2.46 -31.53 2.03
CA ARG A 97 3.15 -32.80 1.74
C ARG A 97 4.67 -32.65 1.80
N TYR A 98 5.21 -31.52 1.34
CA TYR A 98 6.63 -31.21 1.42
C TYR A 98 7.09 -31.05 2.88
N GLU A 99 6.39 -30.24 3.69
CA GLU A 99 6.68 -30.09 5.13
C GLU A 99 6.66 -31.45 5.86
N LEU A 100 5.65 -32.28 5.59
CA LEU A 100 5.55 -33.63 6.16
C LEU A 100 6.70 -34.54 5.71
N LYS A 101 7.13 -34.44 4.44
CA LYS A 101 8.27 -35.21 3.92
C LYS A 101 9.58 -34.79 4.59
N THR A 102 9.80 -33.50 4.83
CA THR A 102 10.97 -32.97 5.54
C THR A 102 10.99 -33.41 6.99
N GLU A 103 9.87 -33.23 7.72
CA GLU A 103 9.73 -33.72 9.09
C GLU A 103 10.01 -35.24 9.17
N ARG A 104 9.50 -36.00 8.21
CA ARG A 104 9.74 -37.46 8.16
C ARG A 104 11.21 -37.81 7.97
N LYS A 105 11.94 -37.07 7.13
CA LYS A 105 13.39 -37.27 6.96
C LYS A 105 14.16 -36.97 8.24
N GLU A 106 13.82 -35.89 8.92
CA GLU A 106 14.43 -35.52 10.22
C GLU A 106 14.14 -36.59 11.28
N LEU A 107 12.89 -37.04 11.39
CA LEU A 107 12.50 -38.12 12.30
C LEU A 107 13.24 -39.43 11.99
N PHE A 108 13.45 -39.75 10.70
CA PHE A 108 14.19 -40.92 10.30
C PHE A 108 15.70 -40.80 10.60
N ALA A 109 16.28 -39.62 10.40
CA ALA A 109 17.66 -39.33 10.79
C ALA A 109 17.83 -39.48 12.31
N ASN A 110 16.92 -38.90 13.10
CA ASN A 110 16.90 -39.03 14.55
C ASN A 110 16.71 -40.48 15.02
N LEU A 111 15.86 -41.25 14.33
CA LEU A 111 15.72 -42.68 14.59
C LEU A 111 17.05 -43.42 14.37
N SER A 112 17.74 -43.12 13.26
CA SER A 112 19.02 -43.75 12.93
C SER A 112 20.12 -43.39 13.92
N SER A 113 20.18 -42.14 14.40
CA SER A 113 21.14 -41.72 15.42
C SER A 113 20.84 -42.37 16.76
N GLU A 114 19.57 -42.49 17.17
CA GLU A 114 19.22 -43.09 18.46
C GLU A 114 19.46 -44.61 18.46
N ILE A 115 19.25 -45.30 17.33
CA ILE A 115 19.63 -46.72 17.18
C ILE A 115 21.15 -46.89 17.30
N ARG A 116 21.96 -46.01 16.67
CA ARG A 116 23.42 -46.04 16.83
C ARG A 116 23.85 -45.80 18.28
N SER A 117 23.21 -44.86 18.97
CA SER A 117 23.44 -44.60 20.40
C SER A 117 23.11 -45.81 21.26
N ARG A 118 22.00 -46.50 20.98
CA ARG A 118 21.63 -47.76 21.65
C ARG A 118 22.68 -48.84 21.43
N ASP A 119 23.11 -49.05 20.18
CA ASP A 119 24.08 -50.09 19.85
C ASP A 119 25.46 -49.77 20.47
N ALA A 120 25.83 -48.48 20.59
CA ALA A 120 27.04 -48.05 21.29
C ALA A 120 27.04 -48.35 22.81
N ILE A 121 25.86 -48.38 23.45
CA ILE A 121 25.74 -48.77 24.88
C ILE A 121 26.16 -50.24 25.08
N MET A 122 26.00 -51.10 24.08
CA MET A 122 26.44 -52.50 24.13
C MET A 122 27.96 -52.58 24.30
N PHE A 123 28.71 -51.72 23.60
CA PHE A 123 30.17 -51.74 23.53
C PHE A 123 30.87 -50.94 24.64
N ASN A 124 30.22 -49.94 25.23
CA ASN A 124 30.81 -49.18 26.34
C ASN A 124 30.68 -49.92 27.69
N ALA A 125 31.79 -50.04 28.42
CA ALA A 125 31.93 -50.86 29.62
C ALA A 125 31.22 -50.24 30.84
N ALA A 126 29.96 -50.61 31.05
CA ALA A 126 29.21 -50.35 32.28
C ALA A 126 28.72 -51.65 32.94
N SER A 127 28.39 -51.59 34.23
CA SER A 127 27.76 -52.71 34.97
C SER A 127 26.46 -53.16 34.29
N LYS A 128 26.16 -54.47 34.34
CA LYS A 128 24.96 -55.09 33.70
C LYS A 128 23.66 -54.35 34.02
N LYS A 129 23.53 -53.84 35.25
CA LYS A 129 22.32 -53.10 35.71
C LYS A 129 22.21 -51.70 35.09
N GLN A 130 23.33 -51.05 34.82
CA GLN A 130 23.37 -49.73 34.17
C GLN A 130 23.05 -49.84 32.68
N LYS A 131 23.59 -50.87 31.99
CA LYS A 131 23.27 -51.16 30.59
C LYS A 131 21.76 -51.34 30.38
N GLN A 132 21.13 -52.21 31.18
CA GLN A 132 19.69 -52.45 31.10
C GLN A 132 18.82 -51.20 31.33
N LYS A 133 19.28 -50.26 32.17
CA LYS A 133 18.56 -49.01 32.41
C LYS A 133 18.65 -48.09 31.19
N LEU A 134 19.83 -47.94 30.62
CA LEU A 134 20.09 -47.08 29.46
C LEU A 134 19.43 -47.64 28.19
N GLU A 135 19.47 -48.95 27.98
CA GLU A 135 18.76 -49.64 26.87
C GLU A 135 17.25 -49.38 26.93
N LYS A 136 16.63 -49.57 28.10
CA LYS A 136 15.19 -49.28 28.29
C LYS A 136 14.84 -47.82 28.01
N GLU A 137 15.73 -46.88 28.31
CA GLU A 137 15.49 -45.47 28.03
C GLU A 137 15.61 -45.16 26.53
N SER A 138 16.61 -45.73 25.85
CA SER A 138 16.75 -45.61 24.40
C SER A 138 15.60 -46.28 23.64
N ASP A 139 15.11 -47.44 24.09
CA ASP A 139 13.99 -48.15 23.47
C ASP A 139 12.69 -47.32 23.56
N LYS A 140 12.44 -46.65 24.70
CA LYS A 140 11.31 -45.72 24.84
C LYS A 140 11.39 -44.58 23.83
N ARG A 141 12.56 -43.96 23.67
CA ARG A 141 12.76 -42.87 22.69
C ARG A 141 12.58 -43.36 21.26
N ILE A 142 13.09 -44.56 20.93
CA ILE A 142 12.90 -45.19 19.63
C ILE A 142 11.41 -45.45 19.35
N GLU A 143 10.66 -45.96 20.32
CA GLU A 143 9.21 -46.14 20.19
C GLU A 143 8.45 -44.83 19.99
N GLU A 144 8.82 -43.77 20.72
CA GLU A 144 8.25 -42.43 20.54
C GLU A 144 8.51 -41.88 19.13
N ILE A 145 9.74 -42.02 18.61
CA ILE A 145 10.07 -41.61 17.24
C ILE A 145 9.27 -42.44 16.22
N ARG A 146 9.15 -43.76 16.40
CA ARG A 146 8.31 -44.62 15.54
C ARG A 146 6.83 -44.20 15.55
N LYS A 147 6.29 -43.82 16.71
CA LYS A 147 4.94 -43.27 16.84
C LYS A 147 4.79 -41.95 16.08
N LYS A 148 5.78 -41.04 16.17
CA LYS A 148 5.78 -39.78 15.41
C LYS A 148 5.81 -40.03 13.90
N ILE A 149 6.63 -40.98 13.44
CA ILE A 149 6.70 -41.37 12.02
C ILE A 149 5.36 -41.94 11.55
N SER A 150 4.71 -42.82 12.32
CA SER A 150 3.42 -43.40 11.92
C SER A 150 2.29 -42.35 11.88
N ILE A 151 2.29 -41.38 12.80
CA ILE A 151 1.37 -40.23 12.76
C ILE A 151 1.61 -39.39 11.51
N ASN A 152 2.87 -39.06 11.19
CA ASN A 152 3.21 -38.30 9.99
C ASN A 152 2.78 -39.04 8.70
N LEU A 153 2.99 -40.36 8.61
CA LEU A 153 2.53 -41.17 7.47
C LEU A 153 1.00 -41.15 7.32
N LYS A 154 0.24 -41.22 8.42
CA LYS A 154 -1.23 -41.09 8.39
C LYS A 154 -1.66 -39.71 7.91
N LYS A 155 -0.99 -38.64 8.37
CA LYS A 155 -1.24 -37.27 7.90
C LYS A 155 -0.91 -37.10 6.43
N ASN A 156 0.15 -37.72 5.93
CA ASN A 156 0.53 -37.63 4.52
C ASN A 156 -0.47 -38.32 3.58
N ALA A 157 -1.26 -39.28 4.06
CA ALA A 157 -2.33 -39.92 3.30
C ALA A 157 -3.56 -39.01 3.12
N ASN A 158 -3.79 -38.08 4.04
CA ASN A 158 -4.82 -37.05 3.93
C ASN A 158 -4.26 -35.71 4.45
N PRO A 159 -3.47 -34.99 3.63
CA PRO A 159 -2.69 -33.82 4.08
C PRO A 159 -3.56 -32.62 4.48
N LEU A 160 -4.76 -32.50 3.92
CA LEU A 160 -5.72 -31.43 4.22
C LEU A 160 -6.72 -31.80 5.32
N GLY A 161 -6.68 -33.04 5.82
CA GLY A 161 -7.54 -33.53 6.91
C GLY A 161 -9.03 -33.65 6.55
N GLU A 162 -9.86 -33.87 7.56
CA GLU A 162 -11.34 -33.77 7.47
C GLU A 162 -11.81 -32.36 7.86
N ASP A 163 -11.06 -31.32 7.50
CA ASP A 163 -11.47 -29.95 7.83
C ASP A 163 -12.78 -29.62 7.09
N PRO A 164 -13.83 -29.11 7.78
CA PRO A 164 -15.11 -28.79 7.14
C PRO A 164 -14.98 -27.74 6.03
N SER A 165 -13.87 -26.99 5.99
CA SER A 165 -13.52 -26.05 4.92
C SER A 165 -13.04 -26.70 3.60
N PHE A 166 -12.72 -28.00 3.59
CA PHE A 166 -12.25 -28.76 2.42
C PHE A 166 -13.26 -29.77 1.88
N LYS A 167 -14.47 -29.85 2.46
CA LYS A 167 -15.53 -30.67 1.87
C LYS A 167 -16.04 -30.01 0.59
N LYS A 168 -15.76 -30.61 -0.56
CA LYS A 168 -16.53 -30.38 -1.79
C LYS A 168 -18.01 -30.66 -1.45
N ARG A 169 -18.83 -29.62 -1.31
CA ARG A 169 -20.28 -29.83 -1.20
C ARG A 169 -20.72 -30.45 -2.52
N PRO A 170 -21.46 -31.56 -2.52
CA PRO A 170 -22.05 -32.07 -3.75
C PRO A 170 -22.95 -30.96 -4.33
N PHE A 171 -22.79 -30.71 -5.63
CA PHE A 171 -23.58 -29.74 -6.38
C PHE A 171 -25.05 -30.19 -6.37
N SER A 172 -25.87 -29.57 -5.52
CA SER A 172 -27.32 -29.79 -5.50
C SER A 172 -27.97 -28.88 -6.55
N VAL A 173 -28.50 -29.47 -7.61
CA VAL A 173 -29.06 -28.79 -8.80
C VAL A 173 -30.36 -28.02 -8.52
N ASN A 174 -30.94 -28.07 -7.32
CA ASN A 174 -32.24 -27.45 -7.05
C ASN A 174 -32.17 -26.53 -5.82
N GLN A 175 -31.82 -25.26 -6.02
CA GLN A 175 -32.40 -24.12 -5.31
C GLN A 175 -31.90 -22.79 -5.92
N LYS A 176 -32.84 -22.00 -6.42
CA LYS A 176 -32.68 -20.56 -6.69
C LYS A 176 -32.33 -19.87 -5.36
N ILE A 177 -31.43 -18.88 -5.42
CA ILE A 177 -30.64 -18.29 -4.32
C ILE A 177 -29.32 -19.06 -4.15
N ALA A 178 -28.34 -18.68 -4.97
CA ALA A 178 -26.95 -19.07 -4.79
C ALA A 178 -26.43 -18.35 -3.54
N TYR A 179 -26.18 -19.12 -2.48
CA TYR A 179 -25.31 -18.68 -1.40
C TYR A 179 -23.95 -18.34 -2.01
N VAL A 180 -23.44 -17.15 -1.68
CA VAL A 180 -22.06 -16.70 -1.90
C VAL A 180 -21.15 -17.90 -1.72
N SER A 181 -20.44 -18.29 -2.78
CA SER A 181 -19.32 -19.20 -2.62
C SER A 181 -18.35 -18.51 -1.68
N ASP A 182 -18.24 -18.99 -0.45
CA ASP A 182 -17.04 -18.79 0.36
C ASP A 182 -15.89 -19.47 -0.40
N GLU A 183 -15.41 -18.84 -1.48
CA GLU A 183 -14.03 -19.01 -1.88
C GLU A 183 -13.24 -18.57 -0.65
N ARG A 184 -12.42 -19.49 -0.13
CA ARG A 184 -11.63 -19.22 1.07
C ARG A 184 -10.96 -17.87 0.89
N PRO A 185 -10.79 -17.06 1.94
CA PRO A 185 -9.70 -16.09 1.94
C PRO A 185 -8.43 -16.94 1.78
N GLY A 186 -8.02 -17.18 0.54
CA GLY A 186 -6.80 -17.91 0.25
C GLY A 186 -5.71 -17.20 1.03
N ASP A 187 -4.82 -17.97 1.66
CA ASP A 187 -3.68 -17.39 2.35
C ASP A 187 -2.89 -16.58 1.31
N LYS A 188 -3.21 -15.27 1.20
CA LYS A 188 -2.62 -14.37 0.22
C LYS A 188 -1.19 -14.11 0.69
N LEU A 189 -0.23 -14.50 -0.13
CA LEU A 189 1.18 -14.30 0.15
C LEU A 189 1.66 -13.07 -0.61
N ARG A 190 2.35 -12.16 0.09
CA ARG A 190 2.93 -10.99 -0.58
C ARG A 190 4.02 -11.45 -1.54
N ILE A 191 3.98 -10.98 -2.78
CA ILE A 191 5.03 -11.27 -3.77
C ILE A 191 6.27 -10.44 -3.44
N LYS A 192 7.43 -11.09 -3.46
CA LYS A 192 8.71 -10.46 -3.18
C LYS A 192 9.81 -11.02 -4.08
N VAL A 193 10.65 -10.14 -4.59
CA VAL A 193 11.84 -10.56 -5.35
C VAL A 193 12.90 -11.17 -4.43
N TRP A 194 13.51 -12.26 -4.89
CA TRP A 194 14.58 -12.96 -4.16
C TRP A 194 15.72 -12.01 -3.79
N GLN A 195 16.13 -12.05 -2.53
CA GLN A 195 17.14 -11.16 -1.93
C GLN A 195 16.89 -9.65 -2.08
N GLU A 196 15.65 -9.22 -2.37
CA GLU A 196 15.30 -7.81 -2.62
C GLU A 196 16.14 -7.16 -3.72
N ASP A 197 16.64 -7.97 -4.67
CA ASP A 197 17.54 -7.53 -5.72
C ASP A 197 17.18 -8.21 -7.04
N SER A 198 16.60 -7.43 -7.97
CA SER A 198 16.19 -7.92 -9.28
C SER A 198 17.37 -8.29 -10.19
N SER A 199 18.60 -7.85 -9.86
CA SER A 199 19.79 -8.17 -10.64
C SER A 199 20.37 -9.56 -10.34
N LYS A 200 20.02 -10.13 -9.19
CA LYS A 200 20.54 -11.43 -8.75
C LYS A 200 19.76 -12.57 -9.39
N LYS A 201 20.51 -13.46 -10.04
CA LYS A 201 19.99 -14.66 -10.69
C LYS A 201 20.34 -15.88 -9.86
N PHE A 202 19.40 -16.79 -9.75
CA PHE A 202 19.61 -18.09 -9.14
C PHE A 202 20.46 -18.95 -10.09
N GLU A 203 21.71 -19.18 -9.71
CA GLU A 203 22.63 -20.03 -10.47
C GLU A 203 22.23 -21.49 -10.32
N ALA A 204 21.58 -22.03 -11.35
CA ALA A 204 21.30 -23.44 -11.40
C ALA A 204 21.43 -23.99 -12.81
N LYS A 205 22.33 -24.97 -12.96
CA LYS A 205 22.46 -25.76 -14.17
C LYS A 205 21.44 -26.89 -14.12
N ARG A 206 20.25 -26.64 -14.66
CA ARG A 206 19.16 -27.63 -14.78
C ARG A 206 19.61 -28.90 -15.53
N GLU A 207 20.65 -28.80 -16.37
CA GLU A 207 21.15 -29.86 -17.25
C GLU A 207 22.14 -30.84 -16.60
N ASP A 208 22.78 -30.50 -15.48
CA ASP A 208 23.84 -31.31 -14.86
C ASP A 208 23.37 -32.09 -13.61
N GLU A 209 22.11 -31.98 -13.22
CA GLU A 209 21.64 -32.38 -11.89
C GLU A 209 20.32 -33.15 -11.89
N ASN A 210 20.20 -34.08 -10.94
CA ASN A 210 18.93 -34.77 -10.67
C ASN A 210 17.85 -33.74 -10.27
N LEU A 211 16.66 -33.80 -10.89
CA LEU A 211 15.50 -32.91 -10.59
C LEU A 211 15.25 -32.73 -9.09
N TYR A 212 15.45 -33.80 -8.32
CA TYR A 212 15.27 -33.76 -6.88
C TYR A 212 16.30 -32.88 -6.14
N ALA A 213 17.56 -32.89 -6.59
CA ALA A 213 18.62 -32.07 -6.01
C ALA A 213 18.40 -30.59 -6.34
N PHE A 214 18.00 -30.30 -7.57
CA PHE A 214 17.64 -28.96 -8.02
C PHE A 214 16.47 -28.38 -7.20
N GLU A 215 15.38 -29.15 -7.04
CA GLU A 215 14.23 -28.72 -6.24
C GLU A 215 14.59 -28.40 -4.78
N ASN A 216 15.44 -29.22 -4.14
CA ASN A 216 15.83 -28.93 -2.75
C ASN A 216 16.61 -27.62 -2.65
N ARG A 217 17.49 -27.29 -3.60
CA ARG A 217 18.24 -26.02 -3.55
C ARG A 217 17.35 -24.80 -3.72
N VAL A 218 16.36 -24.88 -4.61
CA VAL A 218 15.35 -23.83 -4.79
C VAL A 218 14.58 -23.61 -3.47
N LEU A 219 14.19 -24.71 -2.81
CA LEU A 219 13.44 -24.66 -1.56
C LEU A 219 14.29 -24.26 -0.34
N ASP A 220 15.58 -24.59 -0.31
CA ASP A 220 16.54 -24.16 0.72
C ASP A 220 16.71 -22.62 0.70
N GLU A 221 16.72 -22.04 -0.50
CA GLU A 221 16.71 -20.58 -0.72
C GLU A 221 15.32 -19.94 -0.55
N LYS A 222 14.30 -20.72 -0.19
CA LYS A 222 12.91 -20.29 0.03
C LYS A 222 12.21 -19.70 -1.20
N ILE A 223 12.64 -20.08 -2.39
CA ILE A 223 12.04 -19.61 -3.65
C ILE A 223 10.73 -20.38 -3.90
N SER A 224 9.64 -19.66 -4.19
CA SER A 224 8.32 -20.22 -4.50
C SER A 224 8.03 -20.22 -6.00
N GLY A 225 8.43 -19.17 -6.71
CA GLY A 225 8.30 -19.06 -8.17
C GLY A 225 9.67 -18.89 -8.83
N LEU A 226 9.95 -19.66 -9.88
CA LEU A 226 11.20 -19.58 -10.63
C LEU A 226 10.91 -19.33 -12.11
N LEU A 227 11.48 -18.25 -12.65
CA LEU A 227 11.43 -17.91 -14.06
C LEU A 227 12.65 -18.50 -14.78
N SER A 228 12.40 -19.29 -15.82
CA SER A 228 13.43 -19.79 -16.73
C SER A 228 13.07 -19.43 -18.15
N GLY A 229 14.04 -19.07 -18.98
CA GLY A 229 13.76 -18.65 -20.34
C GLY A 229 14.80 -19.06 -21.36
N ASN A 230 14.39 -19.01 -22.62
CA ASN A 230 15.21 -19.22 -23.80
C ASN A 230 15.09 -18.01 -24.73
N VAL A 231 16.22 -17.49 -25.17
CA VAL A 231 16.35 -16.31 -26.02
C VAL A 231 17.03 -16.72 -27.32
N ILE A 232 16.34 -16.49 -28.43
CA ILE A 232 16.84 -16.77 -29.79
C ILE A 232 16.98 -15.45 -30.54
N GLU A 233 18.20 -15.10 -30.94
CA GLU A 233 18.46 -13.93 -31.78
C GLU A 233 18.35 -14.28 -33.27
N ARG A 234 17.65 -13.43 -34.03
CA ARG A 234 17.59 -13.47 -35.49
C ARG A 234 17.56 -12.05 -36.07
N SER A 235 18.64 -11.65 -36.73
CA SER A 235 18.71 -10.43 -37.55
C SER A 235 18.31 -9.16 -36.79
N GLY A 236 18.76 -9.02 -35.53
CA GLY A 236 18.46 -7.84 -34.70
C GLY A 236 17.15 -7.93 -33.90
N PHE A 237 16.39 -9.01 -34.04
CA PHE A 237 15.23 -9.31 -33.21
C PHE A 237 15.52 -10.46 -32.24
N LEU A 238 14.92 -10.39 -31.05
CA LEU A 238 14.98 -11.43 -30.03
C LEU A 238 13.61 -12.10 -29.93
N SER A 239 13.58 -13.43 -30.06
CA SER A 239 12.45 -14.26 -29.68
C SER A 239 12.73 -14.83 -28.29
N ILE A 240 11.86 -14.55 -27.33
CA ILE A 240 12.00 -14.98 -25.95
C ILE A 240 10.85 -15.93 -25.62
N THR A 241 11.16 -17.03 -24.92
CA THR A 241 10.18 -17.88 -24.27
C THR A 241 10.51 -17.94 -22.79
N VAL A 242 9.57 -17.58 -21.91
CA VAL A 242 9.72 -17.58 -20.46
C VAL A 242 8.70 -18.52 -19.82
N GLU A 243 9.18 -19.41 -18.95
CA GLU A 243 8.38 -20.35 -18.18
C GLU A 243 8.42 -19.98 -16.70
N LEU A 244 7.24 -19.91 -16.08
CA LEU A 244 7.07 -19.77 -14.63
C LEU A 244 6.87 -21.15 -14.02
N SER A 245 7.81 -21.59 -13.19
CA SER A 245 7.72 -22.84 -12.43
C SER A 245 7.41 -22.57 -10.96
N VAL A 246 6.39 -23.24 -10.41
CA VAL A 246 5.94 -23.10 -9.02
C VAL A 246 6.43 -24.27 -8.16
N PHE A 247 7.00 -23.94 -7.01
CA PHE A 247 7.54 -24.87 -6.03
C PHE A 247 6.73 -24.86 -4.72
N PRO A 248 6.59 -26.03 -4.05
CA PRO A 248 7.21 -27.32 -4.34
C PRO A 248 6.53 -28.10 -5.47
N GLY A 249 7.31 -28.95 -6.16
CA GLY A 249 6.90 -29.80 -7.27
C GLY A 249 7.43 -29.39 -8.65
N GLY A 250 7.92 -28.15 -8.81
CA GLY A 250 8.49 -27.67 -10.07
C GLY A 250 7.49 -27.69 -11.24
N ILE A 251 6.22 -27.39 -10.96
CA ILE A 251 5.15 -27.42 -11.96
C ILE A 251 5.22 -26.12 -12.78
N VAL A 252 5.24 -26.26 -14.09
CA VAL A 252 5.15 -25.11 -15.00
C VAL A 252 3.72 -24.56 -14.93
N ALA A 253 3.57 -23.37 -14.35
CA ALA A 253 2.29 -22.67 -14.22
C ALA A 253 1.93 -21.87 -15.47
N ALA A 254 2.93 -21.33 -16.16
CA ALA A 254 2.75 -20.58 -17.40
C ALA A 254 3.98 -20.69 -18.30
N SER A 255 3.76 -20.57 -19.61
CA SER A 255 4.80 -20.42 -20.62
C SER A 255 4.34 -19.32 -21.57
N VAL A 256 5.13 -18.26 -21.66
CA VAL A 256 4.85 -17.05 -22.44
C VAL A 256 5.96 -16.88 -23.46
N SER A 257 5.62 -16.48 -24.69
CA SER A 257 6.61 -16.24 -25.73
C SER A 257 6.27 -15.00 -26.54
N ASP A 258 7.26 -14.14 -26.76
CA ASP A 258 7.10 -12.93 -27.56
C ASP A 258 8.38 -12.58 -28.33
N VAL A 259 8.28 -11.64 -29.27
CA VAL A 259 9.37 -11.19 -30.14
C VAL A 259 9.51 -9.67 -30.03
N GLY A 260 10.72 -9.20 -29.75
CA GLY A 260 11.02 -7.76 -29.68
C GLY A 260 12.33 -7.37 -30.35
N SER A 261 12.54 -6.06 -30.47
CA SER A 261 13.79 -5.49 -30.98
C SER A 261 14.90 -5.57 -29.93
N LEU A 262 16.14 -5.77 -30.36
CA LEU A 262 17.32 -5.66 -29.50
C LEU A 262 17.46 -4.26 -28.87
N GLU A 263 16.95 -3.22 -29.55
CA GLU A 263 17.06 -1.82 -29.12
C GLU A 263 16.06 -1.45 -28.01
N ASP A 264 15.00 -2.24 -27.80
CA ASP A 264 13.90 -1.93 -26.90
C ASP A 264 13.54 -3.11 -25.97
N LEU A 265 14.54 -3.51 -25.18
CA LEU A 265 14.39 -4.56 -24.16
C LEU A 265 13.38 -4.20 -23.05
N PRO A 266 13.27 -2.94 -22.57
CA PRO A 266 12.31 -2.60 -21.52
C PRO A 266 10.87 -2.85 -21.94
N SER A 267 10.47 -2.46 -23.15
CA SER A 267 9.09 -2.70 -23.63
C SER A 267 8.81 -4.19 -23.80
N LEU A 268 9.78 -4.97 -24.27
CA LEU A 268 9.65 -6.42 -24.35
C LEU A 268 9.51 -7.07 -22.96
N ALA A 269 10.27 -6.60 -21.97
CA ALA A 269 10.14 -7.07 -20.59
C ALA A 269 8.79 -6.69 -19.97
N GLU A 270 8.25 -5.51 -20.28
CA GLU A 270 6.93 -5.07 -19.83
C GLU A 270 5.82 -5.96 -20.39
N ILE A 271 5.82 -6.24 -21.70
CA ILE A 271 4.84 -7.14 -22.33
C ILE A 271 4.88 -8.53 -21.69
N ILE A 272 6.07 -9.16 -21.63
CA ILE A 272 6.23 -10.49 -21.02
C ILE A 272 5.77 -10.47 -19.55
N SER A 273 6.12 -9.43 -18.79
CA SER A 273 5.71 -9.31 -17.40
C SER A 273 4.20 -9.20 -17.25
N SER A 274 3.53 -8.47 -18.14
CA SER A 274 2.07 -8.30 -18.14
C SER A 274 1.33 -9.60 -18.45
N GLU A 275 1.87 -10.42 -19.36
CA GLU A 275 1.30 -11.74 -19.68
C GLU A 275 1.55 -12.76 -18.56
N LEU A 276 2.70 -12.69 -17.88
CA LEU A 276 3.00 -13.55 -16.72
C LEU A 276 2.23 -13.13 -15.46
N TYR A 277 1.89 -11.85 -15.33
CA TYR A 277 1.30 -11.26 -14.14
C TYR A 277 0.06 -11.99 -13.59
N PRO A 278 -0.97 -12.35 -14.40
CA PRO A 278 -2.13 -13.09 -13.89
C PRO A 278 -1.76 -14.46 -13.31
N PHE A 279 -0.75 -15.13 -13.88
CA PHE A 279 -0.26 -16.42 -13.37
C PHE A 279 0.56 -16.27 -12.09
N VAL A 280 1.26 -15.14 -11.95
CA VAL A 280 1.99 -14.78 -10.72
C VAL A 280 1.04 -14.40 -9.60
N LEU A 281 -0.07 -13.71 -9.88
CA LEU A 281 -1.10 -13.45 -8.87
C LEU A 281 -1.94 -14.68 -8.56
N ASN A 282 -2.14 -15.55 -9.55
CA ASN A 282 -3.08 -16.68 -9.49
C ASN A 282 -4.48 -16.23 -9.03
N SER A 283 -4.85 -15.00 -9.37
CA SER A 283 -6.16 -14.41 -9.07
C SER A 283 -6.99 -14.37 -10.33
N LYS A 284 -8.25 -14.78 -10.24
CA LYS A 284 -9.19 -14.51 -11.33
C LYS A 284 -9.39 -13.00 -11.47
N PRO A 285 -9.55 -12.49 -12.70
CA PRO A 285 -10.04 -11.14 -12.90
C PRO A 285 -11.44 -10.97 -12.30
N VAL A 286 -11.73 -9.75 -11.86
CA VAL A 286 -12.97 -9.33 -11.22
C VAL A 286 -13.81 -8.54 -12.22
N GLN A 287 -15.10 -8.86 -12.32
CA GLN A 287 -16.05 -8.14 -13.15
C GLN A 287 -16.69 -6.99 -12.37
N LEU A 288 -16.60 -5.77 -12.90
CA LEU A 288 -17.23 -4.58 -12.35
C LEU A 288 -18.41 -4.15 -13.22
N HIS A 289 -19.59 -4.07 -12.63
CA HIS A 289 -20.80 -3.55 -13.26
C HIS A 289 -21.13 -2.16 -12.69
N PHE A 290 -21.08 -1.13 -13.53
CA PHE A 290 -21.35 0.26 -13.15
C PHE A 290 -22.80 0.65 -13.46
N GLU A 291 -23.55 0.98 -12.40
CA GLU A 291 -24.90 1.56 -12.50
C GLU A 291 -24.84 3.08 -12.28
N ILE A 292 -24.80 3.86 -13.36
CA ILE A 292 -24.70 5.33 -13.29
C ILE A 292 -26.11 5.94 -13.36
N ILE A 293 -26.48 6.73 -12.34
CA ILE A 293 -27.78 7.40 -12.23
C ILE A 293 -27.56 8.91 -12.21
N PRO A 294 -28.27 9.75 -13.00
CA PRO A 294 -29.37 9.43 -13.94
C PRO A 294 -28.91 8.91 -15.33
N GLU A 295 -29.81 8.32 -16.12
CA GLU A 295 -29.49 7.71 -17.43
C GLU A 295 -28.80 8.65 -18.43
N GLU A 296 -29.10 9.95 -18.37
CA GLU A 296 -28.44 10.98 -19.19
C GLU A 296 -26.93 11.07 -18.90
N ALA A 297 -26.55 10.90 -17.63
CA ALA A 297 -25.15 10.85 -17.21
C ALA A 297 -24.48 9.55 -17.66
N ALA A 298 -25.21 8.42 -17.68
CA ALA A 298 -24.70 7.12 -18.10
C ALA A 298 -24.30 7.11 -19.59
N LYS A 299 -25.10 7.74 -20.47
CA LYS A 299 -24.83 7.78 -21.92
C LYS A 299 -23.52 8.49 -22.29
N ASN A 300 -23.13 9.49 -21.49
CA ASN A 300 -21.92 10.29 -21.72
C ASN A 300 -20.79 9.97 -20.73
N ALA A 301 -20.93 8.89 -19.95
CA ALA A 301 -19.95 8.51 -18.96
C ALA A 301 -18.67 7.99 -19.60
N ARG A 302 -17.54 8.36 -19.00
CA ARG A 302 -16.21 7.83 -19.27
C ARG A 302 -15.63 7.37 -17.95
N ILE A 303 -15.33 6.08 -17.88
CA ILE A 303 -14.78 5.44 -16.69
C ILE A 303 -13.29 5.23 -16.93
N TYR A 304 -12.46 5.75 -16.04
CA TYR A 304 -11.03 5.58 -16.02
C TYR A 304 -10.67 4.73 -14.81
N ILE A 305 -9.87 3.69 -15.01
CA ILE A 305 -9.38 2.81 -13.97
C ILE A 305 -7.86 2.89 -13.98
N ASP A 306 -7.25 3.23 -12.85
CA ASP A 306 -5.79 3.38 -12.68
C ASP A 306 -5.11 4.30 -13.70
N GLY A 307 -5.85 5.29 -14.20
CA GLY A 307 -5.35 6.22 -15.22
C GLY A 307 -5.29 5.64 -16.63
N ALA A 308 -5.80 4.43 -16.88
CA ALA A 308 -5.93 3.84 -18.20
C ALA A 308 -6.92 4.60 -19.08
N LEU A 309 -6.91 4.30 -20.39
CA LEU A 309 -7.81 4.90 -21.37
C LEU A 309 -9.28 4.73 -20.97
N PRO A 310 -10.12 5.75 -21.22
CA PRO A 310 -11.51 5.74 -20.77
C PRO A 310 -12.31 4.64 -21.47
N GLN A 311 -12.91 3.78 -20.68
CA GLN A 311 -13.86 2.78 -21.17
C GLN A 311 -15.26 3.40 -21.24
N LYS A 312 -15.99 3.07 -22.32
CA LYS A 312 -17.39 3.49 -22.54
C LYS A 312 -18.40 2.45 -22.04
N THR A 313 -17.95 1.25 -21.73
CA THR A 313 -18.78 0.14 -21.29
C THR A 313 -19.00 0.23 -19.79
N THR A 314 -20.18 -0.18 -19.33
CA THR A 314 -20.54 -0.27 -17.91
C THR A 314 -20.07 -1.58 -17.26
N GLU A 315 -19.64 -2.54 -18.06
CA GLU A 315 -19.09 -3.82 -17.60
C GLU A 315 -17.59 -3.82 -17.95
N ILE A 316 -16.76 -3.94 -16.92
CA ILE A 316 -15.31 -3.82 -17.03
C ILE A 316 -14.67 -4.93 -16.21
N GLU A 317 -13.77 -5.67 -16.84
CA GLU A 317 -12.96 -6.67 -16.19
C GLU A 317 -11.66 -6.02 -15.69
N VAL A 318 -11.38 -6.15 -14.39
CA VAL A 318 -10.18 -5.62 -13.74
C VAL A 318 -9.47 -6.72 -12.97
N GLU A 319 -8.22 -6.49 -12.61
CA GLU A 319 -7.48 -7.44 -11.79
C GLU A 319 -8.02 -7.47 -10.35
N ASN A 320 -7.70 -8.51 -9.59
CA ASN A 320 -8.04 -8.55 -8.16
C ASN A 320 -7.06 -7.62 -7.41
N GLY A 321 -7.57 -6.54 -6.84
CA GLY A 321 -6.69 -5.56 -6.21
C GLY A 321 -7.36 -4.26 -5.82
N THR A 322 -6.55 -3.33 -5.33
CA THR A 322 -6.99 -1.96 -5.07
C THR A 322 -6.89 -1.17 -6.35
N HIS A 323 -8.03 -0.66 -6.82
CA HIS A 323 -8.12 0.11 -8.04
C HIS A 323 -8.64 1.51 -7.76
N GLN A 324 -8.08 2.47 -8.48
CA GLN A 324 -8.53 3.85 -8.45
C GLN A 324 -9.47 4.11 -9.62
N ILE A 325 -10.73 4.42 -9.29
CA ILE A 325 -11.78 4.64 -10.28
C ILE A 325 -12.10 6.13 -10.36
N TYR A 326 -12.10 6.64 -11.59
CA TYR A 326 -12.50 8.00 -11.91
C TYR A 326 -13.61 7.98 -12.96
N ILE A 327 -14.75 8.59 -12.63
CA ILE A 327 -15.94 8.61 -13.48
C ILE A 327 -16.23 10.06 -13.85
N TYR A 328 -16.23 10.31 -15.14
CA TYR A 328 -16.50 11.61 -15.73
C TYR A 328 -17.73 11.53 -16.63
N SER A 329 -18.65 12.47 -16.51
CA SER A 329 -19.75 12.64 -17.45
C SER A 329 -19.98 14.12 -17.72
N ASN A 330 -20.25 14.47 -18.98
CA ASN A 330 -20.41 15.87 -19.38
C ASN A 330 -21.64 16.49 -18.70
N GLY A 331 -21.49 17.68 -18.11
CA GLY A 331 -22.56 18.38 -17.37
C GLY A 331 -22.79 17.90 -15.93
N TYR A 332 -22.03 16.89 -15.46
CA TYR A 332 -22.12 16.36 -14.10
C TYR A 332 -20.78 16.50 -13.34
N GLU A 333 -20.83 16.47 -12.02
CA GLU A 333 -19.64 16.45 -11.17
C GLU A 333 -18.92 15.10 -11.28
N SER A 334 -17.61 15.12 -11.50
CA SER A 334 -16.81 13.90 -11.60
C SER A 334 -16.58 13.28 -10.22
N LYS A 335 -16.63 11.94 -10.14
CA LYS A 335 -16.33 11.21 -8.90
C LYS A 335 -15.02 10.43 -9.01
N ARG A 336 -14.24 10.45 -7.92
CA ARG A 336 -13.02 9.65 -7.76
C ARG A 336 -13.10 8.90 -6.45
N PHE A 337 -12.81 7.60 -6.48
CA PHE A 337 -12.70 6.79 -5.29
C PHE A 337 -11.68 5.67 -5.51
N GLU A 338 -11.22 5.10 -4.41
CA GLU A 338 -10.27 3.99 -4.37
C GLU A 338 -10.91 2.88 -3.56
N TYR A 339 -10.89 1.65 -4.09
CA TYR A 339 -11.54 0.52 -3.46
C TYR A 339 -10.78 -0.79 -3.74
N ALA A 340 -10.81 -1.70 -2.77
CA ALA A 340 -10.14 -3.00 -2.83
C ALA A 340 -11.11 -4.09 -3.31
N PHE A 341 -11.05 -4.42 -4.59
CA PHE A 341 -11.84 -5.46 -5.24
C PHE A 341 -11.24 -6.84 -4.99
N THR A 342 -11.38 -7.33 -3.76
CA THR A 342 -10.63 -8.50 -3.27
C THR A 342 -11.47 -9.62 -2.67
N GLU A 343 -12.78 -9.38 -2.47
CA GLU A 343 -13.70 -10.24 -1.74
C GLU A 343 -14.55 -11.14 -2.65
N THR A 344 -14.94 -10.64 -3.83
CA THR A 344 -15.81 -11.34 -4.78
C THR A 344 -15.27 -11.22 -6.22
N ASP A 345 -15.72 -12.12 -7.09
CA ASP A 345 -15.38 -12.11 -8.52
C ASP A 345 -16.26 -11.11 -9.31
N GLU A 346 -17.38 -10.65 -8.73
CA GLU A 346 -18.31 -9.69 -9.34
C GLU A 346 -18.65 -8.56 -8.34
N PHE A 347 -18.67 -7.32 -8.80
CA PHE A 347 -19.09 -6.15 -8.03
C PHE A 347 -20.05 -5.27 -8.81
N ILE A 348 -21.12 -4.81 -8.15
CA ILE A 348 -22.05 -3.82 -8.70
C ILE A 348 -21.78 -2.46 -8.02
N ILE A 349 -21.34 -1.48 -8.81
CA ILE A 349 -20.97 -0.15 -8.35
C ILE A 349 -22.03 0.85 -8.78
N GLN A 350 -22.85 1.29 -7.82
CA GLN A 350 -23.89 2.28 -8.08
C GLN A 350 -23.39 3.71 -7.84
N VAL A 351 -23.45 4.55 -8.89
CA VAL A 351 -22.87 5.89 -8.91
C VAL A 351 -23.94 6.94 -9.22
N LYS A 352 -24.38 7.64 -8.17
CA LYS A 352 -25.33 8.76 -8.30
C LYS A 352 -24.60 10.07 -8.64
N MET A 353 -24.72 10.53 -9.87
CA MET A 353 -24.08 11.75 -10.38
C MET A 353 -24.95 12.99 -10.11
N GLN A 354 -24.32 14.10 -9.70
CA GLN A 354 -25.00 15.38 -9.46
C GLN A 354 -24.73 16.35 -10.61
N PRO A 355 -25.75 17.09 -11.08
CA PRO A 355 -25.56 18.06 -12.17
C PRO A 355 -24.65 19.22 -11.70
N LYS A 356 -23.77 19.68 -12.58
CA LYS A 356 -22.91 20.84 -12.30
C LYS A 356 -23.77 22.08 -12.08
N LYS A 357 -23.56 22.77 -10.96
CA LYS A 357 -24.14 24.09 -10.71
C LYS A 357 -23.22 25.18 -11.27
N ILE A 358 -23.78 26.24 -11.85
CA ILE A 358 -23.02 27.38 -12.39
C ILE A 358 -23.36 28.62 -11.55
N VAL A 359 -22.36 29.44 -11.20
CA VAL A 359 -22.51 30.67 -10.39
C VAL A 359 -21.96 31.86 -11.16
N ASN A 360 -22.71 32.95 -11.24
CA ASN A 360 -22.22 34.20 -11.83
C ASN A 360 -21.60 35.10 -10.75
N VAL A 361 -20.30 35.38 -10.87
CA VAL A 361 -19.50 36.26 -10.01
C VAL A 361 -19.29 37.59 -10.71
N ALA A 362 -19.51 38.72 -10.04
CA ALA A 362 -19.14 40.03 -10.56
C ALA A 362 -17.80 40.49 -9.97
N PHE A 363 -17.14 41.42 -10.66
CA PHE A 363 -15.93 42.07 -10.17
C PHE A 363 -16.10 43.59 -10.32
N GLU A 364 -15.79 44.36 -9.28
CA GLU A 364 -15.83 45.83 -9.33
C GLU A 364 -14.38 46.33 -9.30
N ALA A 365 -13.74 46.39 -10.47
CA ALA A 365 -12.36 46.86 -10.56
C ALA A 365 -12.26 48.36 -10.25
N GLN A 366 -11.47 48.73 -9.23
CA GLN A 366 -11.27 50.13 -8.85
C GLN A 366 -10.43 50.94 -9.86
N THR A 367 -9.73 50.28 -10.79
CA THR A 367 -8.88 50.97 -11.79
C THR A 367 -9.09 50.41 -13.19
N LYS A 368 -9.05 51.30 -14.20
CA LYS A 368 -9.45 51.04 -15.60
C LYS A 368 -8.54 50.07 -16.39
N ASN A 369 -7.42 49.60 -15.83
CA ASN A 369 -6.37 48.88 -16.57
C ASN A 369 -5.92 47.57 -15.86
N GLN A 370 -6.87 46.72 -15.45
CA GLN A 370 -6.57 45.40 -14.87
C GLN A 370 -7.11 44.28 -15.76
N SER A 371 -6.31 43.24 -15.96
CA SER A 371 -6.71 42.01 -16.64
C SER A 371 -7.11 40.98 -15.58
N LEU A 372 -8.28 40.39 -15.76
CA LEU A 372 -8.82 39.38 -14.85
C LEU A 372 -8.71 38.00 -15.49
N TYR A 373 -8.20 37.05 -14.73
CA TYR A 373 -8.11 35.65 -15.12
C TYR A 373 -8.88 34.78 -14.12
N ALA A 374 -9.56 33.74 -14.63
CA ALA A 374 -10.14 32.66 -13.81
C ALA A 374 -9.75 31.32 -14.44
N LEU A 375 -9.27 30.37 -13.62
CA LEU A 375 -8.74 29.08 -14.11
C LEU A 375 -7.69 29.24 -15.23
N GLY A 376 -6.94 30.34 -15.24
CA GLY A 376 -5.92 30.65 -16.26
C GLY A 376 -6.45 31.19 -17.59
N LEU A 377 -7.76 31.45 -17.72
CA LEU A 377 -8.37 32.01 -18.93
C LEU A 377 -8.61 33.52 -18.77
N PRO A 378 -8.27 34.34 -19.79
CA PRO A 378 -8.54 35.77 -19.77
C PRO A 378 -10.05 36.02 -19.84
N LEU A 379 -10.53 36.98 -19.06
CA LEU A 379 -11.95 37.32 -19.01
C LEU A 379 -12.20 38.63 -19.76
N GLU A 380 -13.07 38.56 -20.77
CA GLU A 380 -13.32 39.66 -21.72
C GLU A 380 -14.03 40.86 -21.09
N ASN A 381 -14.78 40.65 -19.98
CA ASN A 381 -15.46 41.70 -19.23
C ASN A 381 -15.01 41.68 -17.77
N ALA A 382 -14.29 42.71 -17.35
CA ALA A 382 -13.82 42.90 -15.97
C ALA A 382 -14.94 43.09 -14.93
N SER A 383 -16.21 43.00 -15.32
CA SER A 383 -17.39 43.25 -14.49
C SER A 383 -18.20 41.99 -14.12
N HIS A 384 -18.22 40.95 -14.97
CA HIS A 384 -19.03 39.74 -14.75
C HIS A 384 -18.35 38.47 -15.30
N VAL A 385 -18.39 37.39 -14.53
CA VAL A 385 -17.75 36.11 -14.81
C VAL A 385 -18.67 34.97 -14.39
N SER A 386 -19.00 34.08 -15.31
CA SER A 386 -19.66 32.81 -14.98
C SER A 386 -18.61 31.79 -14.54
N VAL A 387 -18.71 31.33 -13.30
CA VAL A 387 -17.76 30.44 -12.65
C VAL A 387 -18.49 29.17 -12.21
N GLU A 388 -17.88 27.99 -12.37
CA GLU A 388 -18.45 26.74 -11.86
C GLU A 388 -18.69 26.83 -10.34
N HIS A 389 -19.77 26.21 -9.84
CA HIS A 389 -20.07 26.16 -8.41
C HIS A 389 -18.97 25.37 -7.69
N GLY A 390 -18.11 26.07 -6.96
CA GLY A 390 -16.95 25.47 -6.32
C GLY A 390 -15.93 26.50 -5.87
N THR A 391 -14.75 26.01 -5.48
CA THR A 391 -13.61 26.86 -5.12
C THR A 391 -12.87 27.24 -6.40
N THR A 392 -13.09 28.45 -6.90
CA THR A 392 -12.40 28.92 -8.12
C THR A 392 -11.27 29.86 -7.75
N LEU A 393 -10.08 29.52 -8.23
CA LEU A 393 -8.89 30.35 -8.18
C LEU A 393 -8.87 31.26 -9.41
N GLY A 394 -8.62 32.54 -9.19
CA GLY A 394 -8.32 33.48 -10.26
C GLY A 394 -7.20 34.43 -9.90
N GLU A 395 -6.75 35.17 -10.90
CA GLU A 395 -5.65 36.12 -10.81
C GLU A 395 -6.11 37.48 -11.33
N ILE A 396 -5.77 38.53 -10.60
CA ILE A 396 -5.87 39.91 -11.05
C ILE A 396 -4.47 40.35 -11.42
N ASP A 397 -4.25 40.70 -12.68
CA ASP A 397 -2.97 41.20 -13.18
C ASP A 397 -3.09 42.70 -13.52
N ALA A 398 -2.25 43.51 -12.92
CA ALA A 398 -2.07 44.90 -13.28
C ALA A 398 -0.88 45.02 -14.24
N GLN A 399 -1.05 45.76 -15.34
CA GLN A 399 -0.04 45.93 -16.41
C GLN A 399 1.37 46.38 -15.93
N ASP A 400 1.50 46.85 -14.68
CA ASP A 400 2.77 47.18 -14.01
C ASP A 400 3.50 45.94 -13.43
N GLY A 401 3.05 44.71 -13.71
CA GLY A 401 3.63 43.47 -13.21
C GLY A 401 3.23 43.12 -11.77
N ARG A 402 2.15 43.70 -11.27
CA ARG A 402 1.60 43.42 -9.94
C ARG A 402 0.43 42.47 -10.07
N ASN A 403 0.49 41.31 -9.42
CA ASN A 403 -0.58 40.33 -9.45
C ASN A 403 -1.15 40.01 -8.07
N ARG A 404 -2.40 39.54 -8.05
CA ARG A 404 -3.06 39.05 -6.83
C ARG A 404 -3.95 37.86 -7.14
N PHE A 405 -3.74 36.77 -6.42
CA PHE A 405 -4.61 35.60 -6.48
C PHE A 405 -5.83 35.79 -5.58
N TYR A 406 -7.00 35.44 -6.08
CA TYR A 406 -8.24 35.40 -5.32
C TYR A 406 -8.84 34.00 -5.38
N VAL A 407 -9.52 33.61 -4.31
CA VAL A 407 -10.29 32.36 -4.28
C VAL A 407 -11.71 32.70 -3.90
N VAL A 408 -12.64 32.36 -4.80
CA VAL A 408 -14.07 32.41 -4.52
C VAL A 408 -14.41 31.12 -3.77
N ARG A 409 -14.66 31.21 -2.46
CA ARG A 409 -15.21 30.09 -1.67
C ARG A 409 -16.70 30.31 -1.48
N ASN A 410 -17.53 29.55 -2.17
CA ASN A 410 -18.97 29.62 -1.98
C ASN A 410 -19.37 28.87 -0.69
N LYS A 411 -19.23 29.51 0.47
CA LYS A 411 -19.57 28.89 1.78
C LYS A 411 -21.03 29.06 2.20
N THR A 412 -21.78 29.98 1.59
CA THR A 412 -23.14 30.30 2.03
C THR A 412 -24.02 30.73 0.87
N GLN A 413 -24.71 29.76 0.26
CA GLN A 413 -26.07 30.00 -0.17
C GLN A 413 -26.97 29.02 0.56
N ARG A 414 -27.79 29.58 1.46
CA ARG A 414 -28.98 28.92 1.99
C ARG A 414 -29.78 28.42 0.79
N ALA A 415 -30.26 27.20 0.88
CA ALA A 415 -30.86 26.39 -0.17
C ALA A 415 -32.22 26.89 -0.70
N ASP A 416 -32.44 28.20 -0.80
CA ASP A 416 -33.74 28.77 -1.19
C ASP A 416 -33.58 29.77 -2.35
N SER A 417 -33.18 29.27 -3.52
CA SER A 417 -33.63 29.87 -4.78
C SER A 417 -34.20 28.74 -5.61
N LYS A 418 -35.53 28.67 -5.71
CA LYS A 418 -36.25 27.69 -6.54
C LYS A 418 -36.02 27.88 -8.03
N ASP A 419 -35.42 29.01 -8.42
CA ASP A 419 -34.89 29.24 -9.76
C ASP A 419 -33.38 29.11 -9.67
N GLY A 420 -32.82 28.10 -10.35
CA GLY A 420 -31.40 27.69 -10.32
C GLY A 420 -30.35 28.72 -10.76
N ASN A 421 -30.68 30.01 -10.74
CA ASN A 421 -29.80 31.12 -11.04
C ASN A 421 -29.59 31.97 -9.78
N ALA A 422 -28.66 31.56 -8.93
CA ALA A 422 -28.28 32.37 -7.78
C ALA A 422 -27.38 33.53 -8.24
N HIS A 423 -27.99 34.69 -8.46
CA HIS A 423 -27.30 35.93 -8.85
C HIS A 423 -26.66 36.60 -7.62
N GLY A 424 -25.50 36.12 -7.20
CA GLY A 424 -24.68 36.73 -6.14
C GLY A 424 -23.58 37.62 -6.73
N THR A 425 -23.77 38.93 -6.77
CA THR A 425 -22.74 39.90 -7.19
C THR A 425 -21.70 40.06 -6.07
N ILE A 426 -20.52 39.46 -6.23
CA ILE A 426 -19.35 39.68 -5.34
C ILE A 426 -18.67 41.00 -5.75
N VAL A 427 -18.16 41.77 -4.80
CA VAL A 427 -17.47 43.06 -5.04
C VAL A 427 -16.11 42.99 -4.35
N PHE A 428 -15.03 43.21 -5.10
CA PHE A 428 -13.65 43.15 -4.59
C PHE A 428 -13.01 44.54 -4.57
N GLU A 429 -12.36 44.90 -3.47
CA GLU A 429 -11.48 46.06 -3.39
C GLU A 429 -10.04 45.63 -3.66
N ALA A 430 -9.55 45.91 -4.87
CA ALA A 430 -8.23 45.50 -5.33
C ALA A 430 -7.13 46.48 -4.86
N VAL A 431 -6.66 46.32 -3.62
CA VAL A 431 -5.40 46.94 -3.17
C VAL A 431 -4.24 46.05 -3.61
N LEU A 432 -3.37 46.56 -4.50
CA LEU A 432 -2.17 45.89 -5.04
C LEU A 432 -0.90 46.41 -4.33
N ASP A 433 -0.49 45.75 -3.25
CA ASP A 433 0.81 45.98 -2.61
C ASP A 433 1.89 45.06 -3.19
N ASP A 434 3.15 45.54 -3.27
CA ASP A 434 4.32 44.77 -3.76
C ASP A 434 4.84 43.80 -2.67
N TYR A 435 4.13 42.67 -2.49
CA TYR A 435 4.52 41.61 -1.56
C TYR A 435 5.73 40.78 -2.05
N THR A 436 5.98 40.76 -3.36
CA THR A 436 7.07 39.98 -4.00
C THR A 436 8.43 40.42 -3.47
N ARG A 437 8.68 41.72 -3.39
CA ARG A 437 9.95 42.26 -2.87
C ARG A 437 10.16 41.97 -1.39
N GLU A 438 9.10 42.02 -0.57
CA GLU A 438 9.18 41.69 0.86
C GLU A 438 9.53 40.21 1.09
N ILE A 439 8.97 39.33 0.25
CA ILE A 439 9.19 37.89 0.34
C ILE A 439 10.59 37.53 -0.09
N GLU A 440 11.07 38.07 -1.21
CA GLU A 440 12.44 37.87 -1.68
C GLU A 440 13.48 38.28 -0.64
N LYS A 441 13.28 39.44 -0.01
CA LYS A 441 14.14 39.90 1.09
C LYS A 441 14.11 38.96 2.29
N SER A 442 12.93 38.48 2.68
CA SER A 442 12.80 37.53 3.79
C SER A 442 13.40 36.14 3.47
N ARG A 443 13.29 35.69 2.22
CA ARG A 443 13.87 34.44 1.71
C ARG A 443 15.40 34.49 1.75
N ALA A 444 15.99 35.58 1.25
CA ALA A 444 17.44 35.77 1.31
C ALA A 444 17.98 35.74 2.76
N ASN A 445 17.28 36.39 3.69
CA ASN A 445 17.66 36.39 5.10
C ASN A 445 17.53 35.01 5.76
N LEU A 446 16.50 34.23 5.39
CA LEU A 446 16.32 32.85 5.85
C LEU A 446 17.44 31.93 5.36
N TYR A 447 17.83 32.03 4.08
CA TYR A 447 18.91 31.20 3.55
C TYR A 447 20.26 31.56 4.16
N ASN A 448 20.53 32.84 4.39
CA ASN A 448 21.74 33.27 5.08
C ASN A 448 21.80 32.76 6.53
N SER A 449 20.68 32.78 7.27
CA SER A 449 20.64 32.26 8.64
C SER A 449 20.76 30.73 8.69
N TYR A 450 20.16 30.03 7.72
CA TYR A 450 20.29 28.58 7.58
C TYR A 450 21.73 28.16 7.22
N ALA A 451 22.37 28.85 6.28
CA ALA A 451 23.76 28.59 5.91
C ALA A 451 24.72 28.78 7.10
N ALA A 452 24.51 29.84 7.89
CA ALA A 452 25.29 30.08 9.10
C ALA A 452 25.10 28.96 10.15
N LEU A 453 23.87 28.46 10.32
CA LEU A 453 23.60 27.32 11.20
C LEU A 453 24.31 26.05 10.73
N LEU A 454 24.21 25.72 9.43
CA LEU A 454 24.90 24.56 8.85
C LEU A 454 26.41 24.63 9.03
N PHE A 455 27.01 25.82 8.91
CA PHE A 455 28.44 26.01 9.13
C PHE A 455 28.85 25.82 10.61
N SER A 456 27.95 26.13 11.55
CA SER A 456 28.23 25.97 12.99
C SER A 456 28.21 24.51 13.48
N MET A 457 27.43 23.64 12.83
CA MET A 457 27.21 22.26 13.28
C MET A 457 28.45 21.36 13.24
N PRO A 458 29.28 21.34 12.16
CA PRO A 458 30.54 20.60 12.15
C PRO A 458 31.50 21.03 13.26
N LEU A 459 31.58 22.35 13.55
CA LEU A 459 32.42 22.89 14.62
C LEU A 459 31.96 22.40 16.00
N LEU A 460 30.64 22.32 16.22
CA LEU A 460 30.05 21.76 17.44
C LEU A 460 30.35 20.27 17.60
N PHE A 461 30.17 19.48 16.54
CA PHE A 461 30.43 18.04 16.61
C PHE A 461 31.90 17.74 16.87
N PHE A 462 32.80 18.47 16.20
CA PHE A 462 34.24 18.34 16.40
C PHE A 462 34.65 18.73 17.83
N SER A 463 34.21 19.89 18.33
CA SER A 463 34.56 20.37 19.67
C SER A 463 34.04 19.45 20.76
N LYS A 464 32.81 18.95 20.62
CA LYS A 464 32.18 18.05 21.60
C LYS A 464 32.80 16.65 21.57
N GLY A 465 33.14 16.14 20.39
CA GLY A 465 33.87 14.89 20.22
C GLY A 465 35.25 14.95 20.89
N MET A 466 36.00 16.02 20.64
CA MET A 466 37.30 16.24 21.28
C MET A 466 37.18 16.37 22.80
N ASN A 467 36.22 17.12 23.31
CA ASN A 467 35.98 17.24 24.76
C ASN A 467 35.70 15.89 25.43
N ILE A 468 34.89 15.01 24.80
CA ILE A 468 34.63 13.66 25.31
C ILE A 468 35.92 12.82 25.28
N ALA A 469 36.66 12.86 24.17
CA ALA A 469 37.92 12.13 24.02
C ALA A 469 38.95 12.57 25.08
N THR A 470 39.12 13.88 25.29
CA THR A 470 40.06 14.41 26.29
C THR A 470 39.64 14.08 27.71
N LYS A 471 38.35 14.18 28.05
CA LYS A 471 37.83 13.77 29.37
C LYS A 471 38.06 12.30 29.66
N ASN A 472 37.83 11.43 28.67
CA ASN A 472 38.12 10.00 28.79
C ASN A 472 39.63 9.76 28.96
N SER A 473 40.47 10.46 28.21
CA SER A 473 41.93 10.31 28.33
C SER A 473 42.47 10.75 29.69
N VAL A 474 41.90 11.80 30.29
CA VAL A 474 42.19 12.22 31.68
C VAL A 474 41.75 11.15 32.68
N LEU A 475 40.56 10.57 32.53
CA LEU A 475 40.05 9.51 33.42
C LEU A 475 40.97 8.28 33.44
N TYR A 476 41.63 7.97 32.32
CA TYR A 476 42.59 6.89 32.19
C TYR A 476 44.05 7.31 32.47
N ASN A 477 44.30 8.51 33.03
CA ASN A 477 45.63 9.08 33.31
C ASN A 477 46.56 9.16 32.08
N ARG A 478 45.99 9.39 30.89
CA ARG A 478 46.73 9.48 29.61
C ARG A 478 46.89 10.90 29.08
N ALA A 479 46.25 11.89 29.71
CA ALA A 479 46.32 13.29 29.30
C ALA A 479 46.25 14.24 30.50
N ASP A 480 46.66 15.49 30.28
CA ASP A 480 46.66 16.54 31.29
C ASP A 480 45.28 17.19 31.47
N GLN A 481 44.95 17.55 32.72
CA GLN A 481 43.68 18.17 33.12
C GLN A 481 43.47 19.51 32.41
N SER A 482 44.53 20.28 32.21
CA SER A 482 44.49 21.60 31.56
C SER A 482 43.95 21.54 30.12
N SER A 483 44.28 20.46 29.39
CA SER A 483 43.82 20.25 28.01
C SER A 483 42.32 19.94 27.97
N ALA A 484 41.79 19.19 28.95
CA ALA A 484 40.37 18.92 29.05
C ALA A 484 39.54 20.18 29.35
N GLU A 485 40.07 21.11 30.14
CA GLU A 485 39.40 22.39 30.45
C GLU A 485 39.30 23.31 29.21
N GLN A 486 40.34 23.38 28.37
CA GLN A 486 40.32 24.16 27.13
C GLN A 486 39.28 23.60 26.14
N TRP A 487 39.26 22.28 25.93
CA TRP A 487 38.26 21.66 25.04
C TRP A 487 36.85 21.74 25.62
N GLN A 488 36.68 21.76 26.94
CA GLN A 488 35.40 22.03 27.58
C GLN A 488 34.91 23.46 27.35
N GLN A 489 35.78 24.46 27.43
CA GLN A 489 35.43 25.85 27.11
C GLN A 489 35.07 25.99 25.63
N PHE A 490 35.87 25.42 24.73
CA PHE A 490 35.60 25.45 23.29
C PHE A 490 34.29 24.75 22.90
N ALA A 491 34.01 23.59 23.50
CA ALA A 491 32.71 22.90 23.35
C ALA A 491 31.54 23.75 23.85
N SER A 492 31.72 24.50 24.94
CA SER A 492 30.68 25.38 25.49
C SER A 492 30.40 26.58 24.57
N TYR A 493 31.46 27.22 24.04
CA TYR A 493 31.31 28.35 23.10
C TYR A 493 30.68 27.94 21.78
N SER A 494 31.11 26.82 21.20
CA SER A 494 30.51 26.27 19.97
C SER A 494 29.05 25.85 20.17
N THR A 495 28.71 25.29 21.36
CA THR A 495 27.31 25.01 21.71
C THR A 495 26.50 26.29 21.79
N ALA A 496 26.98 27.31 22.50
CA ALA A 496 26.31 28.60 22.61
C ALA A 496 26.09 29.25 21.23
N ALA A 497 27.12 29.29 20.38
CA ALA A 497 27.04 29.84 19.04
C ALA A 497 26.00 29.11 18.17
N THR A 498 25.99 27.78 18.20
CA THR A 498 25.01 26.97 17.45
C THR A 498 23.58 27.21 17.93
N VAL A 499 23.37 27.30 19.24
CA VAL A 499 22.06 27.61 19.83
C VAL A 499 21.57 29.00 19.40
N THR A 500 22.42 30.03 19.45
CA THR A 500 22.05 31.39 19.01
C THR A 500 21.69 31.43 17.52
N LEU A 501 22.46 30.75 16.66
CA LEU A 501 22.17 30.65 15.24
C LEU A 501 20.87 29.89 14.96
N SER A 502 20.58 28.86 15.77
CA SER A 502 19.35 28.07 15.67
C SER A 502 18.13 28.92 16.00
N VAL A 503 18.19 29.73 17.07
CA VAL A 503 17.12 30.66 17.45
C VAL A 503 16.91 31.73 16.37
N ASN A 504 17.99 32.29 15.82
CA ASN A 504 17.91 33.28 14.74
C ASN A 504 17.28 32.69 13.46
N PHE A 505 17.63 31.44 13.12
CA PHE A 505 17.02 30.73 12.00
C PHE A 505 15.51 30.56 12.20
N LEU A 506 15.06 30.12 13.39
CA LEU A 506 13.63 29.97 13.70
C LEU A 506 12.88 31.30 13.63
N PHE A 507 13.50 32.41 14.07
CA PHE A 507 12.91 33.74 13.94
C PHE A 507 12.74 34.17 12.48
N GLN A 508 13.78 33.99 11.65
CA GLN A 508 13.71 34.32 10.21
C GLN A 508 12.70 33.43 9.48
N LEU A 509 12.58 32.15 9.88
CA LEU A 509 11.59 31.24 9.35
C LEU A 509 10.17 31.71 9.66
N GLY A 510 9.89 32.12 10.89
CA GLY A 510 8.60 32.70 11.28
C GLY A 510 8.27 33.97 10.47
N ARG A 511 9.25 34.85 10.26
CA ARG A 511 9.07 36.07 9.46
C ARG A 511 8.80 35.76 7.98
N TYR A 512 9.49 34.79 7.40
CA TYR A 512 9.25 34.33 6.04
C TYR A 512 7.85 33.72 5.92
N LEU A 513 7.44 32.84 6.83
CA LEU A 513 6.11 32.22 6.82
C LEU A 513 5.00 33.28 6.95
N TYR A 514 5.18 34.28 7.82
CA TYR A 514 4.24 35.39 7.95
C TYR A 514 4.10 36.18 6.64
N ASN A 515 5.22 36.49 5.97
CA ASN A 515 5.20 37.21 4.69
C ASN A 515 4.63 36.34 3.56
N ALA A 516 4.97 35.05 3.51
CA ALA A 516 4.46 34.11 2.51
C ALA A 516 2.94 33.90 2.65
N ASN A 517 2.42 33.93 3.89
CA ASN A 517 0.98 33.85 4.15
C ASN A 517 0.21 35.04 3.52
N LYS A 518 0.86 36.19 3.28
CA LYS A 518 0.21 37.33 2.61
C LYS A 518 -0.08 37.09 1.12
N ILE A 519 0.63 36.17 0.46
CA ILE A 519 0.37 35.77 -0.93
C ILE A 519 -0.76 34.74 -1.04
N LEU A 520 -1.06 34.02 0.04
CA LEU A 520 -2.13 33.04 -0.01
C LEU A 520 -3.44 33.75 -0.38
N PRO A 521 -4.24 33.16 -1.29
CA PRO A 521 -5.45 33.79 -1.76
C PRO A 521 -6.39 34.03 -0.57
N GLN A 522 -6.75 35.29 -0.36
CA GLN A 522 -7.68 35.65 0.71
C GLN A 522 -9.05 35.05 0.40
N SER A 523 -9.60 34.29 1.35
CA SER A 523 -10.98 33.83 1.25
C SER A 523 -11.91 35.01 1.45
N VAL A 524 -12.73 35.30 0.45
CA VAL A 524 -13.74 36.35 0.52
C VAL A 524 -15.09 35.71 0.79
N ASP A 525 -15.76 36.18 1.84
CA ASP A 525 -17.13 35.79 2.15
C ASP A 525 -18.11 36.64 1.33
N ILE A 526 -19.17 36.00 0.84
CA ILE A 526 -20.18 36.60 -0.02
C ILE A 526 -20.98 37.64 0.79
N THR A 527 -20.93 38.91 0.40
CA THR A 527 -21.78 39.97 0.98
C THR A 527 -22.84 40.39 -0.03
N GLU A 528 -24.11 40.10 0.26
CA GLU A 528 -25.23 40.62 -0.54
C GLU A 528 -25.30 42.16 -0.39
N LYS A 529 -25.15 42.91 -1.49
CA LYS A 529 -25.53 44.34 -1.52
C LYS A 529 -27.05 44.43 -1.30
N LYS A 530 -27.49 44.66 -0.06
CA LYS A 530 -28.87 45.06 0.23
C LYS A 530 -29.14 46.40 -0.46
N ASN A 531 -29.88 46.38 -1.56
CA ASN A 531 -30.42 47.60 -2.16
C ASN A 531 -31.27 48.34 -1.13
N SER A 532 -30.86 49.57 -0.85
CA SER A 532 -31.49 50.42 0.16
C SER A 532 -32.82 51.00 -0.33
N LYS A 533 -33.76 51.11 0.63
CA LYS A 533 -35.01 51.90 0.67
C LYS A 533 -36.25 51.33 -0.02
N ILE A 534 -37.09 50.65 0.78
CA ILE A 534 -38.55 50.88 0.83
C ILE A 534 -38.99 50.95 2.31
N HIS A 535 -39.88 51.89 2.62
CA HIS A 535 -40.29 52.33 3.95
C HIS A 535 -41.07 51.31 4.80
N ARG A 536 -40.98 51.52 6.13
CA ARG A 536 -41.73 50.90 7.24
C ARG A 536 -43.25 50.84 7.00
N LYS A 537 -43.88 49.72 7.38
CA LYS A 537 -44.76 49.54 8.57
C LYS A 537 -45.62 48.27 8.41
N ASN A 538 -45.42 47.28 9.28
CA ASN A 538 -46.39 46.88 10.30
C ASN A 538 -45.81 45.75 11.16
N ARG A 539 -46.00 45.92 12.46
CA ARG A 539 -45.68 45.02 13.57
C ARG A 539 -46.90 44.13 13.78
N PHE A 540 -46.70 42.83 14.00
CA PHE A 540 -47.42 42.05 15.02
C PHE A 540 -46.48 40.94 15.54
N GLU A 541 -46.42 40.83 16.87
CA GLU A 541 -45.69 39.82 17.66
C GLU A 541 -46.51 38.55 17.87
N ILE A 542 -45.87 37.56 18.53
CA ILE A 542 -46.39 36.38 19.26
C ILE A 542 -46.41 35.10 18.39
N GLU A 543 -45.86 33.92 18.76
CA GLU A 543 -45.10 33.35 19.90
C GLU A 543 -44.36 32.09 19.37
N PRO A 544 -43.40 31.49 20.11
CA PRO A 544 -42.74 30.25 19.70
C PRO A 544 -43.64 29.04 19.98
N TYR A 545 -43.77 28.13 19.01
CA TYR A 545 -44.40 26.82 19.21
C TYR A 545 -43.37 25.71 18.95
N GLU A 546 -43.27 24.80 19.94
CA GLU A 546 -42.42 23.62 19.99
C GLU A 546 -42.78 22.61 18.89
N ILE A 547 -41.79 21.85 18.41
CA ILE A 547 -42.03 20.65 17.61
C ILE A 547 -41.45 19.47 18.40
N GLU A 548 -42.35 18.56 18.77
CA GLU A 548 -42.09 17.27 19.41
C GLU A 548 -41.22 16.37 18.52
N PHE A 549 -40.32 15.63 19.17
CA PHE A 549 -39.62 14.50 18.58
C PHE A 549 -40.43 13.23 18.86
N VAL A 550 -40.85 12.54 17.81
CA VAL A 550 -41.38 11.17 17.91
C VAL A 550 -40.32 10.22 17.36
N ASP A 551 -39.69 9.47 18.26
CA ASP A 551 -38.91 8.28 17.95
C ASP A 551 -39.89 7.15 17.61
N GLU A 552 -39.83 6.65 16.38
CA GLU A 552 -40.62 5.49 15.95
C GLU A 552 -39.70 4.26 15.86
N SER A 553 -39.45 3.66 17.01
CA SER A 553 -39.08 2.26 17.13
C SER A 553 -40.16 1.56 17.95
N GLU A 554 -41.11 0.88 17.30
CA GLU A 554 -41.57 -0.47 17.68
C GLU A 554 -42.69 -0.98 16.76
N ASN A 555 -42.61 -2.29 16.53
CA ASN A 555 -43.38 -3.16 15.66
C ASN A 555 -44.91 -3.16 15.94
N PRO A 556 -45.74 -3.52 14.96
CA PRO A 556 -46.99 -4.21 15.27
C PRO A 556 -47.20 -5.45 14.38
N ASP A 557 -47.09 -6.63 14.98
CA ASP A 557 -47.81 -7.83 14.54
C ASP A 557 -49.08 -7.98 15.41
N ASP A 558 -50.12 -8.57 14.80
CA ASP A 558 -51.39 -9.05 15.38
C ASP A 558 -52.38 -7.94 15.82
N VAL A 559 -53.67 -7.88 15.45
CA VAL A 559 -54.75 -8.86 15.19
C VAL A 559 -55.85 -8.03 14.43
N GLN A 560 -56.64 -8.45 13.43
CA GLN A 560 -57.82 -9.34 13.47
C GLN A 560 -58.43 -9.53 12.07
N GLU A 561 -58.73 -10.80 11.77
CA GLU A 561 -59.78 -11.25 10.86
C GLU A 561 -61.17 -10.77 11.33
N GLU A 562 -62.06 -10.38 10.41
CA GLU A 562 -63.40 -11.01 10.28
C GLU A 562 -64.23 -10.41 9.13
N ASN A 563 -64.67 -11.29 8.20
CA ASN A 563 -66.07 -11.47 7.73
C ASN A 563 -66.76 -10.31 6.97
N VAL A 564 -67.50 -10.46 5.86
CA VAL A 564 -68.15 -11.57 5.11
C VAL A 564 -68.43 -11.03 3.70
N GLU A 565 -68.20 -11.82 2.63
CA GLU A 565 -69.04 -11.69 1.43
C GLU A 565 -69.08 -13.02 0.65
N LYS A 566 -70.04 -13.89 0.99
CA LYS A 566 -70.68 -14.83 0.06
C LYS A 566 -72.07 -15.17 0.57
N GLU A 567 -73.10 -14.78 -0.17
CA GLU A 567 -74.24 -15.67 -0.37
C GLU A 567 -74.88 -15.35 -1.74
N ASP A 568 -74.55 -16.20 -2.69
CA ASP A 568 -75.44 -16.50 -3.81
C ASP A 568 -76.61 -17.36 -3.31
N LYS A 569 -77.74 -17.17 -3.98
CA LYS A 569 -79.06 -17.71 -3.72
C LYS A 569 -79.12 -19.24 -3.50
N HIS A 570 -79.90 -19.60 -2.47
CA HIS A 570 -80.68 -20.83 -2.27
C HIS A 570 -79.97 -22.16 -2.01
#